data_AF-A0A2T6D8A4-F1
#
_entry.id   AF-A0A2T6D8A4-F1
#
_cell.length_a   1.000
_cell.length_b   1.000
_cell.length_c   1.000
_cell.angle_alpha   90.00
_cell.angle_beta   90.00
_cell.angle_gamma   90.00
#
_symmetry.space_group_name_H-M   'P 1'
#
loop_
_entity.id
_entity.type
_entity.pdbx_description
1 polymer ?
#
loop_
_entity_poly.entity_id
_entity_poly.type
_entity_poly.pdbx_seq_one_letter_code
_entity_poly.pdbx_strand_id
1 'polypeptide(L)'
;LQSLSPDLCRPFDTARNGLMLGEGAAFLVLESEAHARARGARLLAEIAGYGQSTDLGHTTQPDRQGLPIQSALAEAFATASTGPGGSPARRDVGYLNAHGTGTPLNDGAEAEGIRTFFAGGDAPAAWPGCLRISSTKAALGHTLGAAGCVEAVVTLEALLRQQLPPQLHLSTPEPAVAGALAGPGQPVPSQAFSAAVCVNLGFGGSNAALLFRAMPADHAAASPQSASPAESTTSSALAVYGVGAVSPAGIGAQALMRTTEPPEVTGMAPLFAEAPRSYPVLRVDTKSAELAAIAKHPRLRRASPLALYMAEAARQAVEAVPAAAAHPSRLGIISLYWTGSIQYSSRFYQQGWTQGARFAMPALFPETVFNVPTSHVAAMLGVSRWCYSLVGDEASVVTGLRTAAAWLGDGGVDYVLLVGAEELDPIAVQAYACLGWLRPMTEHSAGASHRFVASEGAGALLLGRPANSATHTQPSDPQALAHLSAFREGPGFRSRAEAKAALEEVLGAHRPDTEIRWDDRRATWFAPLERQHFMDGGDDASSTQARTLGYPRYIPLGEAFTASAMWQLIRTSLCPGLTASATVPFFGHNSQISSCQVSRDRT
;
A
#
# COMPACT_ATOMS: atom_id res chain seq x y z
N LEU A 1 -25.87 5.99 -1.28
CA LEU A 1 -24.83 6.82 -1.93
C LEU A 1 -25.38 7.18 -3.31
N GLN A 2 -26.14 8.26 -3.42
CA GLN A 2 -26.50 8.86 -4.71
C GLN A 2 -25.31 9.72 -5.15
N SER A 3 -24.15 9.09 -5.32
CA SER A 3 -22.88 9.79 -5.54
C SER A 3 -22.69 10.20 -6.99
N LEU A 4 -23.41 9.57 -7.92
CA LEU A 4 -23.38 9.90 -9.34
C LEU A 4 -24.30 11.08 -9.64
N SER A 5 -23.82 12.01 -10.45
CA SER A 5 -24.65 13.05 -11.03
C SER A 5 -25.58 12.44 -12.09
N PRO A 6 -26.86 12.85 -12.17
CA PRO A 6 -27.77 12.46 -13.24
C PRO A 6 -27.48 13.15 -14.59
N ASP A 7 -26.60 14.14 -14.61
CA ASP A 7 -26.27 14.92 -15.81
C ASP A 7 -24.76 15.11 -16.01
N LEU A 8 -24.17 16.12 -15.36
CA LEU A 8 -22.78 16.54 -15.55
C LEU A 8 -22.07 16.62 -14.20
N CYS A 9 -20.75 16.38 -14.22
CA CYS A 9 -19.90 16.75 -13.10
C CYS A 9 -19.73 18.27 -13.10
N ARG A 10 -20.15 18.94 -12.02
CA ARG A 10 -20.08 20.40 -11.85
C ARG A 10 -19.20 20.79 -10.65
N PRO A 11 -17.88 20.60 -10.69
CA PRO A 11 -17.05 20.87 -9.53
C PRO A 11 -17.16 22.32 -9.09
N PHE A 12 -17.30 22.54 -7.79
CA PHE A 12 -17.42 23.87 -7.17
C PHE A 12 -18.57 24.75 -7.68
N ASP A 13 -19.58 24.17 -8.35
CA ASP A 13 -20.84 24.86 -8.60
C ASP A 13 -21.78 24.67 -7.40
N THR A 14 -22.60 25.66 -7.05
CA THR A 14 -23.57 25.52 -5.95
C THR A 14 -24.70 24.52 -6.26
N ALA A 15 -24.95 24.22 -7.55
CA ALA A 15 -25.91 23.22 -8.02
C ALA A 15 -25.27 21.85 -8.30
N ARG A 16 -24.03 21.61 -7.84
CA ARG A 16 -23.36 20.31 -7.91
C ARG A 16 -24.17 19.23 -7.19
N ASN A 17 -24.27 18.05 -7.78
CA ASN A 17 -25.18 16.99 -7.32
C ASN A 17 -24.58 15.58 -7.43
N GLY A 18 -23.27 15.47 -7.70
CA GLY A 18 -22.60 14.19 -7.84
C GLY A 18 -21.41 14.21 -8.80
N LEU A 19 -20.75 13.07 -8.88
CA LEU A 19 -19.63 12.83 -9.80
C LEU A 19 -20.10 12.18 -11.11
N MET A 20 -19.34 12.41 -12.17
CA MET A 20 -19.42 11.65 -13.42
C MET A 20 -18.28 10.64 -13.42
N LEU A 21 -18.51 9.39 -13.83
CA LEU A 21 -17.43 8.41 -13.98
C LEU A 21 -16.66 8.68 -15.27
N GLY A 22 -15.35 8.43 -15.21
CA GLY A 22 -14.47 8.47 -16.36
C GLY A 22 -13.61 7.21 -16.39
N GLU A 23 -12.96 6.97 -17.52
CA GLU A 23 -11.95 5.93 -17.69
C GLU A 23 -10.72 6.56 -18.36
N GLY A 24 -9.54 6.04 -18.05
CA GLY A 24 -8.29 6.55 -18.63
C GLY A 24 -7.06 5.97 -17.94
N ALA A 25 -5.90 6.26 -18.52
CA ALA A 25 -4.60 5.90 -17.98
C ALA A 25 -3.59 7.01 -18.28
N ALA A 26 -2.63 7.18 -17.37
CA ALA A 26 -1.49 8.06 -17.53
C ALA A 26 -0.31 7.47 -16.77
N PHE A 27 0.91 7.79 -17.20
CA PHE A 27 2.13 7.42 -16.51
C PHE A 27 3.11 8.59 -16.53
N LEU A 28 3.99 8.62 -15.53
CA LEU A 28 5.12 9.55 -15.44
C LEU A 28 6.39 8.72 -15.30
N VAL A 29 7.47 9.15 -15.93
CA VAL A 29 8.80 8.57 -15.72
C VAL A 29 9.54 9.48 -14.75
N LEU A 30 9.87 8.93 -13.58
CA LEU A 30 10.59 9.65 -12.53
C LEU A 30 12.04 9.18 -12.53
N GLU A 31 12.97 10.13 -12.53
CA GLU A 31 14.39 9.87 -12.41
C GLU A 31 15.01 10.87 -11.43
N SER A 32 16.09 10.48 -10.77
CA SER A 32 16.90 11.47 -10.06
C SER A 32 17.45 12.48 -11.07
N GLU A 33 17.48 13.75 -10.68
CA GLU A 33 17.97 14.81 -11.55
C GLU A 33 19.39 14.52 -12.06
N ALA A 34 20.26 14.02 -11.18
CA ALA A 34 21.64 13.64 -11.52
C ALA A 34 21.69 12.55 -12.60
N HIS A 35 20.88 11.49 -12.47
CA HIS A 35 20.82 10.41 -13.47
C HIS A 35 20.32 10.91 -14.82
N ALA A 36 19.22 11.66 -14.82
CA ALA A 36 18.64 12.23 -16.03
C ALA A 36 19.63 13.17 -16.74
N ARG A 37 20.36 14.01 -15.99
CA ARG A 37 21.41 14.89 -16.54
C ARG A 37 22.58 14.11 -17.11
N ALA A 38 23.06 13.08 -16.42
CA ALA A 38 24.20 12.28 -16.86
C ALA A 38 23.98 11.64 -18.25
N ARG A 39 22.74 11.24 -18.54
CA ARG A 39 22.36 10.67 -19.85
C ARG A 39 21.77 11.69 -20.85
N GLY A 40 21.75 12.98 -20.51
CA GLY A 40 21.26 14.05 -21.39
C GLY A 40 19.75 14.04 -21.62
N ALA A 41 18.96 13.52 -20.67
CA ALA A 41 17.51 13.47 -20.78
C ALA A 41 16.86 14.85 -20.63
N ARG A 42 15.75 15.07 -21.34
CA ARG A 42 14.92 16.26 -21.12
C ARG A 42 14.16 16.12 -19.81
N LEU A 43 14.44 17.03 -18.87
CA LEU A 43 13.65 17.21 -17.65
C LEU A 43 12.42 18.07 -17.96
N LEU A 44 11.22 17.55 -17.67
CA LEU A 44 9.98 18.30 -17.88
C LEU A 44 9.73 19.25 -16.71
N ALA A 45 9.67 18.70 -15.51
CA ALA A 45 9.46 19.44 -14.27
C ALA A 45 10.06 18.63 -13.13
N GLU A 46 10.16 19.26 -11.98
CA GLU A 46 10.53 18.62 -10.74
C GLU A 46 9.26 18.35 -9.91
N ILE A 47 9.18 17.17 -9.29
CA ILE A 47 8.29 16.96 -8.15
C ILE A 47 9.01 17.59 -6.95
N ALA A 48 8.72 18.86 -6.69
CA ALA A 48 9.42 19.62 -5.67
C ALA A 48 9.08 19.09 -4.27
N GLY A 49 7.82 18.70 -4.04
CA GLY A 49 7.39 18.13 -2.76
C GLY A 49 6.08 17.36 -2.89
N TYR A 50 5.75 16.59 -1.85
CA TYR A 50 4.55 15.77 -1.77
C TYR A 50 4.03 15.69 -0.33
N GLY A 51 2.73 15.47 -0.18
CA GLY A 51 2.12 15.37 1.13
C GLY A 51 0.94 14.42 1.12
N GLN A 52 0.73 13.75 2.26
CA GLN A 52 -0.34 12.79 2.45
C GLN A 52 -1.03 13.01 3.80
N SER A 53 -2.33 12.75 3.84
CA SER A 53 -3.12 12.72 5.06
C SER A 53 -4.27 11.71 4.99
N THR A 54 -4.84 11.37 6.14
CA THR A 54 -5.96 10.45 6.29
C THR A 54 -7.08 11.07 7.13
N ASP A 55 -8.32 11.09 6.63
CA ASP A 55 -9.51 11.46 7.42
C ASP A 55 -9.87 10.36 8.44
N LEU A 56 -9.61 10.63 9.72
CA LEU A 56 -9.89 9.71 10.83
C LEU A 56 -11.34 9.78 11.33
N GLY A 57 -12.16 10.72 10.85
CA GLY A 57 -13.56 10.88 11.26
C GLY A 57 -14.55 9.87 10.64
N HIS A 58 -14.63 9.81 9.30
CA HIS A 58 -15.60 8.97 8.59
C HIS A 58 -15.00 8.36 7.30
N THR A 59 -15.47 7.17 6.86
CA THR A 59 -14.91 6.46 5.68
C THR A 59 -15.21 7.15 4.35
N THR A 60 -16.37 7.82 4.25
CA THR A 60 -16.85 8.45 3.00
C THR A 60 -17.23 9.92 3.12
N GLN A 61 -17.08 10.52 4.31
CA GLN A 61 -17.40 11.93 4.52
C GLN A 61 -16.09 12.63 4.92
N PRO A 62 -15.63 13.61 4.14
CA PRO A 62 -14.45 14.36 4.49
C PRO A 62 -14.74 15.25 5.71
N ASP A 63 -13.68 15.61 6.41
CA ASP A 63 -13.74 16.68 7.40
C ASP A 63 -14.25 17.98 6.76
N ARG A 64 -15.32 18.56 7.31
CA ARG A 64 -15.99 19.73 6.71
C ARG A 64 -15.13 20.99 6.69
N GLN A 65 -14.12 21.06 7.57
CA GLN A 65 -13.16 22.18 7.62
C GLN A 65 -11.96 21.93 6.68
N GLY A 66 -11.91 20.78 6.01
CA GLY A 66 -10.83 20.41 5.11
C GLY A 66 -9.49 20.22 5.82
N LEU A 67 -9.45 19.90 7.12
CA LEU A 67 -8.20 19.81 7.88
C LEU A 67 -7.19 18.81 7.29
N PRO A 68 -7.60 17.62 6.83
CA PRO A 68 -6.65 16.69 6.19
C PRO A 68 -6.16 17.21 4.84
N ILE A 69 -6.99 17.91 4.08
CA ILE A 69 -6.60 18.56 2.81
C ILE A 69 -5.53 19.63 3.07
N GLN A 70 -5.73 20.45 4.11
CA GLN A 70 -4.73 21.43 4.57
C GLN A 70 -3.43 20.73 5.01
N SER A 71 -3.52 19.59 5.68
CA SER A 71 -2.36 18.81 6.14
C SER A 71 -1.56 18.23 4.98
N ALA A 72 -2.24 17.70 3.96
CA ALA A 72 -1.58 17.18 2.76
C ALA A 72 -0.89 18.30 1.97
N LEU A 73 -1.55 19.46 1.82
CA LEU A 73 -0.94 20.64 1.21
C LEU A 73 0.25 21.13 2.03
N ALA A 74 0.10 21.31 3.35
CA ALA A 74 1.17 21.75 4.23
C ALA A 74 2.40 20.85 4.15
N GLU A 75 2.19 19.54 4.13
CA GLU A 75 3.27 18.58 3.99
C GLU A 75 3.96 18.67 2.63
N ALA A 76 3.21 18.85 1.53
CA ALA A 76 3.80 19.02 0.20
C ALA A 76 4.73 20.24 0.09
N PHE A 77 4.46 21.30 0.87
CA PHE A 77 5.37 22.44 0.98
C PHE A 77 6.50 22.20 1.98
N ALA A 78 6.27 21.44 3.04
CA ALA A 78 7.30 21.12 4.04
C ALA A 78 8.36 20.17 3.49
N THR A 79 7.97 19.21 2.65
CA THR A 79 8.88 18.28 1.94
C THR A 79 9.51 18.90 0.70
N ALA A 80 9.20 20.16 0.39
CA ALA A 80 9.64 20.78 -0.84
C ALA A 80 11.16 21.00 -0.87
N SER A 81 11.82 20.42 -1.88
CA SER A 81 13.26 20.47 -2.06
C SER A 81 13.81 21.92 -2.12
N THR A 82 14.93 22.13 -1.42
CA THR A 82 15.71 23.37 -1.47
C THR A 82 16.66 23.35 -2.68
N GLY A 83 16.08 23.32 -3.89
CA GLY A 83 16.85 23.46 -5.13
C GLY A 83 17.54 24.84 -5.26
N PRO A 84 18.27 25.09 -6.36
CA PRO A 84 18.99 26.36 -6.61
C PRO A 84 18.13 27.64 -6.53
N GLY A 85 16.81 27.51 -6.61
CA GLY A 85 15.83 28.61 -6.45
C GLY A 85 15.17 28.70 -5.07
N GLY A 86 15.59 27.92 -4.08
CA GLY A 86 14.92 27.78 -2.78
C GLY A 86 13.63 26.96 -2.84
N SER A 87 13.01 26.67 -1.69
CA SER A 87 11.73 25.96 -1.65
C SER A 87 10.59 26.85 -2.19
N PRO A 88 9.70 26.34 -3.06
CA PRO A 88 8.55 27.11 -3.55
C PRO A 88 7.69 27.62 -2.39
N ALA A 89 7.35 28.91 -2.42
CA ALA A 89 6.38 29.49 -1.52
C ALA A 89 4.96 29.37 -2.09
N ARG A 90 3.94 29.45 -1.22
CA ARG A 90 2.53 29.38 -1.64
C ARG A 90 2.16 30.40 -2.72
N ARG A 91 2.82 31.57 -2.72
CA ARG A 91 2.63 32.65 -3.71
C ARG A 91 3.18 32.33 -5.10
N ASP A 92 4.07 31.35 -5.22
CA ASP A 92 4.70 30.95 -6.48
C ASP A 92 3.81 29.96 -7.26
N VAL A 93 2.76 29.45 -6.62
CA VAL A 93 1.78 28.54 -7.23
C VAL A 93 0.78 29.35 -8.05
N GLY A 94 0.82 29.18 -9.37
CA GLY A 94 -0.14 29.80 -10.28
C GLY A 94 -1.32 28.91 -10.65
N TYR A 95 -1.23 27.60 -10.41
CA TYR A 95 -2.30 26.66 -10.72
C TYR A 95 -2.45 25.57 -9.67
N LEU A 96 -3.71 25.28 -9.31
CA LEU A 96 -4.10 24.12 -8.53
C LEU A 96 -5.15 23.32 -9.31
N ASN A 97 -4.82 22.07 -9.64
CA ASN A 97 -5.78 21.08 -10.14
C ASN A 97 -6.42 20.38 -8.93
N ALA A 98 -7.67 20.74 -8.67
CA ALA A 98 -8.40 20.25 -7.51
C ALA A 98 -8.94 18.84 -7.77
N HIS A 99 -9.21 18.11 -6.69
CA HIS A 99 -9.91 16.85 -6.78
C HIS A 99 -11.33 17.05 -7.34
N GLY A 100 -12.07 18.06 -6.86
CA GLY A 100 -13.32 18.60 -7.40
C GLY A 100 -14.19 17.56 -8.11
N THR A 101 -14.92 16.75 -7.35
CA THR A 101 -15.74 15.65 -7.90
C THR A 101 -17.13 16.08 -8.31
N GLY A 102 -17.56 17.30 -7.95
CA GLY A 102 -18.95 17.71 -8.08
C GLY A 102 -19.86 17.10 -7.01
N THR A 103 -19.30 16.39 -6.02
CA THR A 103 -20.09 15.90 -4.89
C THR A 103 -20.22 17.00 -3.82
N PRO A 104 -21.43 17.22 -3.25
CA PRO A 104 -21.66 18.37 -2.36
C PRO A 104 -20.68 18.47 -1.18
N LEU A 105 -20.48 17.35 -0.47
CA LEU A 105 -19.64 17.29 0.73
C LEU A 105 -18.15 17.43 0.41
N ASN A 106 -17.67 16.77 -0.64
CA ASN A 106 -16.25 16.80 -0.99
C ASN A 106 -15.82 18.18 -1.47
N ASP A 107 -16.54 18.73 -2.45
CA ASP A 107 -16.17 20.02 -3.03
C ASP A 107 -16.30 21.14 -1.98
N GLY A 108 -17.25 21.04 -1.04
CA GLY A 108 -17.36 21.98 0.06
C GLY A 108 -16.15 21.93 1.02
N ALA A 109 -15.78 20.73 1.46
CA ALA A 109 -14.61 20.52 2.32
C ALA A 109 -13.30 20.92 1.63
N GLU A 110 -13.17 20.60 0.35
CA GLU A 110 -12.01 20.94 -0.46
C GLU A 110 -11.89 22.45 -0.69
N ALA A 111 -13.00 23.12 -1.00
CA ALA A 111 -13.02 24.57 -1.15
C ALA A 111 -12.58 25.26 0.15
N GLU A 112 -13.06 24.79 1.29
CA GLU A 112 -12.69 25.33 2.61
C GLU A 112 -11.23 25.06 2.97
N GLY A 113 -10.74 23.85 2.69
CA GLY A 113 -9.33 23.47 2.92
C GLY A 113 -8.36 24.29 2.07
N ILE A 114 -8.65 24.46 0.77
CA ILE A 114 -7.84 25.26 -0.14
C ILE A 114 -7.85 26.73 0.29
N ARG A 115 -9.04 27.29 0.57
CA ARG A 115 -9.20 28.68 1.02
C ARG A 115 -8.42 28.93 2.31
N THR A 116 -8.52 28.05 3.29
CA THR A 116 -7.80 28.22 4.56
C THR A 116 -6.29 28.14 4.36
N PHE A 117 -5.80 27.17 3.58
CA PHE A 117 -4.38 27.00 3.36
C PHE A 117 -3.74 28.14 2.56
N PHE A 118 -4.37 28.60 1.48
CA PHE A 118 -3.80 29.63 0.60
C PHE A 118 -4.18 31.06 1.00
N ALA A 119 -5.37 31.29 1.55
CA ALA A 119 -5.91 32.63 1.83
C ALA A 119 -6.09 32.96 3.33
N GLY A 120 -5.73 32.06 4.25
CA GLY A 120 -5.56 32.40 5.68
C GLY A 120 -6.84 32.50 6.53
N GLY A 121 -7.91 31.78 6.19
CA GLY A 121 -9.01 31.46 7.13
C GLY A 121 -10.12 32.52 7.33
N ASP A 122 -9.83 33.82 7.37
CA ASP A 122 -10.77 34.84 7.91
C ASP A 122 -11.48 35.79 6.89
N ALA A 123 -11.70 35.37 5.65
CA ALA A 123 -12.40 36.12 4.57
C ALA A 123 -11.63 37.33 3.97
N PRO A 124 -12.03 37.75 2.75
CA PRO A 124 -11.24 37.57 1.53
C PRO A 124 -9.95 38.40 1.53
N ALA A 125 -8.93 37.94 2.25
CA ALA A 125 -7.56 38.32 1.95
C ALA A 125 -7.27 37.81 0.53
N ALA A 126 -6.87 38.72 -0.36
CA ALA A 126 -6.64 38.45 -1.77
C ALA A 126 -5.93 37.10 -1.98
N TRP A 127 -6.49 36.25 -2.84
CA TRP A 127 -5.84 35.00 -3.25
C TRP A 127 -4.38 35.27 -3.59
N PRO A 128 -3.42 34.50 -3.06
CA PRO A 128 -2.01 34.84 -3.19
C PRO A 128 -1.59 34.83 -4.66
N GLY A 129 -0.97 35.94 -5.08
CA GLY A 129 -0.37 36.09 -6.40
C GLY A 129 -1.39 35.91 -7.52
N CYS A 130 -1.22 34.83 -8.29
CA CYS A 130 -1.98 34.55 -9.49
C CYS A 130 -2.70 33.19 -9.47
N LEU A 131 -2.83 32.57 -8.28
CA LEU A 131 -3.37 31.22 -8.14
C LEU A 131 -4.73 31.07 -8.80
N ARG A 132 -4.82 30.12 -9.74
CA ARG A 132 -6.07 29.69 -10.35
C ARG A 132 -6.37 28.22 -10.05
N ILE A 133 -7.66 27.91 -9.94
CA ILE A 133 -8.16 26.59 -9.58
C ILE A 133 -9.09 26.08 -10.67
N SER A 134 -8.92 24.82 -11.06
CA SER A 134 -9.96 24.07 -11.77
C SER A 134 -9.92 22.59 -11.42
N SER A 135 -10.94 21.82 -11.85
CA SER A 135 -10.96 20.36 -11.76
C SER A 135 -11.04 19.72 -13.13
N THR A 136 -10.10 18.81 -13.39
CA THR A 136 -10.05 18.00 -14.62
C THR A 136 -11.29 17.10 -14.78
N LYS A 137 -11.91 16.70 -13.66
CA LYS A 137 -13.06 15.78 -13.66
C LYS A 137 -14.31 16.37 -14.29
N ALA A 138 -14.40 17.69 -14.37
CA ALA A 138 -15.48 18.35 -15.11
C ALA A 138 -15.46 17.96 -16.60
N ALA A 139 -14.27 17.74 -17.18
CA ALA A 139 -14.09 17.38 -18.58
C ALA A 139 -14.05 15.86 -18.82
N LEU A 140 -13.35 15.12 -17.95
CA LEU A 140 -12.99 13.72 -18.20
C LEU A 140 -13.78 12.72 -17.34
N GLY A 141 -14.60 13.21 -16.41
CA GLY A 141 -15.14 12.38 -15.34
C GLY A 141 -14.05 11.93 -14.35
N HIS A 142 -14.46 11.19 -13.33
CA HIS A 142 -13.58 10.64 -12.31
C HIS A 142 -13.05 9.28 -12.76
N THR A 143 -11.77 9.23 -13.14
CA THR A 143 -11.07 8.01 -13.59
C THR A 143 -10.61 7.08 -12.45
N LEU A 144 -11.21 7.21 -11.27
CA LEU A 144 -10.92 6.43 -10.06
C LEU A 144 -9.41 6.31 -9.79
N GLY A 145 -8.85 5.10 -9.82
CA GLY A 145 -7.43 4.86 -9.53
C GLY A 145 -6.45 5.56 -10.48
N ALA A 146 -6.87 5.92 -11.70
CA ALA A 146 -6.03 6.64 -12.65
C ALA A 146 -6.03 8.17 -12.43
N ALA A 147 -6.93 8.70 -11.59
CA ALA A 147 -7.15 10.14 -11.45
C ALA A 147 -5.88 10.89 -11.04
N GLY A 148 -5.10 10.35 -10.10
CA GLY A 148 -3.86 10.97 -9.65
C GLY A 148 -2.85 11.22 -10.77
N CYS A 149 -2.60 10.21 -11.61
CA CYS A 149 -1.65 10.35 -12.73
C CYS A 149 -2.21 11.24 -13.85
N VAL A 150 -3.49 11.11 -14.18
CA VAL A 150 -4.14 11.95 -15.21
C VAL A 150 -4.11 13.42 -14.80
N GLU A 151 -4.48 13.72 -13.55
CA GLU A 151 -4.48 15.08 -13.01
C GLU A 151 -3.06 15.65 -12.87
N ALA A 152 -2.06 14.82 -12.52
CA ALA A 152 -0.66 15.22 -12.53
C ALA A 152 -0.18 15.64 -13.93
N VAL A 153 -0.50 14.87 -14.98
CA VAL A 153 -0.17 15.22 -16.36
C VAL A 153 -0.82 16.54 -16.78
N VAL A 154 -2.11 16.73 -16.49
CA VAL A 154 -2.81 17.99 -16.79
C VAL A 154 -2.18 19.17 -16.05
N THR A 155 -1.79 18.98 -14.80
CA THR A 155 -1.12 20.00 -13.97
C THR A 155 0.25 20.37 -14.52
N LEU A 156 1.03 19.37 -14.97
CA LEU A 156 2.31 19.57 -15.63
C LEU A 156 2.17 20.32 -16.95
N GLU A 157 1.20 19.95 -17.80
CA GLU A 157 0.96 20.66 -19.05
C GLU A 157 0.55 22.13 -18.80
N ALA A 158 -0.24 22.39 -17.74
CA ALA A 158 -0.59 23.75 -17.35
C ALA A 158 0.65 24.57 -16.94
N LEU A 159 1.56 23.96 -16.17
CA LEU A 159 2.83 24.56 -15.75
C LEU A 159 3.79 24.77 -16.94
N LEU A 160 3.87 23.83 -17.87
CA LEU A 160 4.81 23.90 -18.99
C LEU A 160 4.37 24.89 -20.07
N ARG A 161 3.08 24.88 -20.40
CA ARG A 161 2.51 25.74 -21.45
C ARG A 161 2.12 27.10 -20.92
N GLN A 162 2.08 27.26 -19.60
CA GLN A 162 1.48 28.43 -18.95
C GLN A 162 0.07 28.66 -19.51
N GLN A 163 -0.72 27.59 -19.59
CA GLN A 163 -2.10 27.61 -20.10
C GLN A 163 -3.00 26.85 -19.13
N LEU A 164 -4.02 27.51 -18.61
CA LEU A 164 -4.84 26.95 -17.54
C LEU A 164 -6.03 26.17 -18.11
N PRO A 165 -6.26 24.92 -17.68
CA PRO A 165 -7.50 24.21 -17.97
C PRO A 165 -8.69 24.98 -17.37
N PRO A 166 -9.73 25.27 -18.16
CA PRO A 166 -10.88 26.02 -17.66
C PRO A 166 -11.71 25.16 -16.70
N GLN A 167 -12.30 25.82 -15.71
CA GLN A 167 -13.36 25.27 -14.87
C GLN A 167 -14.63 25.15 -15.69
N LEU A 168 -14.98 23.92 -16.09
CA LEU A 168 -16.17 23.63 -16.88
C LEU A 168 -17.42 23.48 -16.01
N HIS A 169 -18.58 23.61 -16.65
CA HIS A 169 -19.91 23.39 -16.06
C HIS A 169 -20.24 24.26 -14.84
N LEU A 170 -19.63 25.45 -14.76
CA LEU A 170 -19.82 26.43 -13.69
C LEU A 170 -20.82 27.51 -14.11
N SER A 171 -21.89 27.66 -13.33
CA SER A 171 -22.89 28.73 -13.42
C SER A 171 -22.85 29.64 -12.19
N THR A 172 -22.88 29.05 -10.99
CA THR A 172 -22.85 29.78 -9.71
C THR A 172 -21.73 29.21 -8.85
N PRO A 173 -20.62 29.97 -8.65
CA PRO A 173 -19.45 29.43 -7.99
C PRO A 173 -19.62 29.27 -6.48
N GLU A 174 -18.97 28.24 -5.93
CA GLU A 174 -18.77 28.02 -4.51
C GLU A 174 -18.06 29.23 -3.87
N PRO A 175 -18.71 29.95 -2.93
CA PRO A 175 -18.18 31.21 -2.38
C PRO A 175 -16.76 31.10 -1.82
N ALA A 176 -16.41 29.96 -1.22
CA ALA A 176 -15.10 29.75 -0.62
C ALA A 176 -13.93 29.84 -1.63
N VAL A 177 -14.17 29.52 -2.91
CA VAL A 177 -13.14 29.49 -3.97
C VAL A 177 -13.46 30.36 -5.19
N ALA A 178 -14.61 31.04 -5.22
CA ALA A 178 -15.09 31.82 -6.37
C ALA A 178 -14.05 32.78 -6.97
N GLY A 179 -13.24 33.43 -6.13
CA GLY A 179 -12.22 34.39 -6.56
C GLY A 179 -11.00 33.78 -7.27
N ALA A 180 -10.80 32.45 -7.20
CA ALA A 180 -9.66 31.75 -7.80
C ALA A 180 -10.04 30.77 -8.92
N LEU A 181 -11.33 30.53 -9.19
CA LEU A 181 -11.73 29.61 -10.25
C LEU A 181 -11.28 30.12 -11.64
N ALA A 182 -10.72 29.22 -12.45
CA ALA A 182 -10.29 29.51 -13.81
C ALA A 182 -11.49 29.51 -14.77
N GLY A 183 -12.11 30.66 -15.05
CA GLY A 183 -13.27 30.71 -15.95
C GLY A 183 -12.95 30.34 -17.42
N PRO A 184 -13.90 29.81 -18.20
CA PRO A 184 -13.73 29.57 -19.63
C PRO A 184 -13.30 30.83 -20.38
N GLY A 185 -12.25 30.73 -21.19
CA GLY A 185 -11.71 31.86 -21.96
C GLY A 185 -11.04 32.96 -21.12
N GLN A 186 -10.89 32.77 -19.79
CA GLN A 186 -10.08 33.72 -19.02
C GLN A 186 -8.61 33.60 -19.41
N PRO A 187 -7.93 34.73 -19.67
CA PRO A 187 -6.51 34.71 -19.93
C PRO A 187 -5.77 34.21 -18.70
N VAL A 188 -4.71 33.45 -18.97
CA VAL A 188 -3.67 33.09 -18.01
C VAL A 188 -3.21 34.38 -17.31
N PRO A 189 -2.83 34.33 -16.01
CA PRO A 189 -2.18 35.46 -15.38
C PRO A 189 -1.12 36.10 -16.27
N SER A 190 -1.04 37.44 -16.28
CA SER A 190 -0.06 38.19 -17.08
C SER A 190 1.40 37.89 -16.68
N GLN A 191 1.61 37.22 -15.55
CA GLN A 191 2.89 36.82 -15.02
C GLN A 191 3.00 35.29 -15.06
N ALA A 192 4.10 34.78 -15.62
CA ALA A 192 4.41 33.36 -15.60
C ALA A 192 4.57 32.86 -14.15
N PHE A 193 4.09 31.65 -13.87
CA PHE A 193 4.21 30.99 -12.57
C PHE A 193 5.18 29.81 -12.64
N SER A 194 5.90 29.57 -11.55
CA SER A 194 6.96 28.56 -11.48
C SER A 194 6.55 27.29 -10.75
N ALA A 195 5.38 27.25 -10.14
CA ALA A 195 4.87 26.09 -9.43
C ALA A 195 3.38 25.81 -9.69
N ALA A 196 3.00 24.54 -9.62
CA ALA A 196 1.63 24.08 -9.73
C ALA A 196 1.39 22.90 -8.77
N VAL A 197 0.15 22.74 -8.30
CA VAL A 197 -0.23 21.69 -7.34
C VAL A 197 -1.37 20.86 -7.91
N CYS A 198 -1.37 19.55 -7.67
CA CYS A 198 -2.59 18.73 -7.80
C CYS A 198 -2.96 18.09 -6.46
N VAL A 199 -4.26 17.98 -6.19
CA VAL A 199 -4.80 17.38 -4.97
C VAL A 199 -5.73 16.22 -5.34
N ASN A 200 -5.61 15.08 -4.67
CA ASN A 200 -6.49 13.94 -4.86
C ASN A 200 -7.04 13.45 -3.51
N LEU A 201 -8.35 13.25 -3.42
CA LEU A 201 -9.06 12.87 -2.19
C LEU A 201 -9.77 11.52 -2.40
N GLY A 202 -9.17 10.45 -1.91
CA GLY A 202 -9.68 9.09 -2.08
C GLY A 202 -10.71 8.68 -1.04
N PHE A 203 -11.54 7.69 -1.37
CA PHE A 203 -12.35 6.99 -0.37
C PHE A 203 -11.47 6.43 0.75
N GLY A 204 -12.06 6.23 1.94
CA GLY A 204 -11.27 5.90 3.13
C GLY A 204 -10.49 7.09 3.69
N GLY A 205 -10.72 8.30 3.18
CA GLY A 205 -10.08 9.51 3.68
C GLY A 205 -8.64 9.72 3.22
N SER A 206 -8.16 8.97 2.24
CA SER A 206 -6.77 9.01 1.78
C SER A 206 -6.54 10.21 0.87
N ASN A 207 -5.85 11.23 1.36
CA ASN A 207 -5.63 12.49 0.64
C ASN A 207 -4.16 12.63 0.26
N ALA A 208 -3.88 13.13 -0.94
CA ALA A 208 -2.54 13.40 -1.42
C ALA A 208 -2.45 14.76 -2.13
N ALA A 209 -1.30 15.41 -2.01
CA ALA A 209 -0.95 16.60 -2.76
C ALA A 209 0.45 16.45 -3.37
N LEU A 210 0.60 16.83 -4.65
CA LEU A 210 1.89 16.91 -5.32
C LEU A 210 2.16 18.35 -5.72
N LEU A 211 3.36 18.83 -5.40
CA LEU A 211 3.86 20.16 -5.76
C LEU A 211 4.90 20.01 -6.87
N PHE A 212 4.59 20.56 -8.04
CA PHE A 212 5.48 20.60 -9.19
C PHE A 212 6.17 21.94 -9.30
N ARG A 213 7.44 21.94 -9.71
CA ARG A 213 8.23 23.14 -10.03
C ARG A 213 8.75 23.07 -11.46
N ALA A 214 8.66 24.19 -12.18
CA ALA A 214 9.22 24.31 -13.52
C ALA A 214 10.76 24.29 -13.46
N MET A 215 11.39 23.61 -14.41
CA MET A 215 12.86 23.65 -14.56
C MET A 215 13.28 25.02 -15.13
N PRO A 216 14.32 25.68 -14.60
CA PRO A 216 14.83 26.93 -15.19
C PRO A 216 15.27 26.75 -16.65
N ALA A 217 15.03 27.78 -17.48
CA ALA A 217 15.19 27.75 -18.93
C ALA A 217 16.62 27.47 -19.44
N ASP A 218 17.65 27.83 -18.66
CA ASP A 218 19.07 27.64 -19.01
C ASP A 218 19.62 26.25 -18.68
N HIS A 219 18.77 25.30 -18.27
CA HIS A 219 19.20 23.94 -17.93
C HIS A 219 19.10 22.92 -19.07
N ALA A 220 18.79 23.37 -20.29
CA ALA A 220 18.96 22.56 -21.49
C ALA A 220 20.45 22.44 -21.83
N ALA A 221 20.98 21.22 -21.72
CA ALA A 221 22.35 20.84 -22.07
C ALA A 221 23.47 21.42 -21.17
N ALA A 222 23.48 21.08 -19.88
CA ALA A 222 24.75 21.04 -19.16
C ALA A 222 25.58 19.86 -19.69
N SER A 223 26.86 20.09 -20.01
CA SER A 223 27.82 19.04 -20.36
C SER A 223 27.82 17.95 -19.28
N PRO A 224 28.05 16.67 -19.62
CA PRO A 224 28.11 15.60 -18.64
C PRO A 224 29.18 15.93 -17.59
N GLN A 225 28.74 16.41 -16.43
CA GLN A 225 29.60 16.43 -15.25
C GLN A 225 29.76 14.99 -14.83
N SER A 226 31.00 14.57 -14.54
CA SER A 226 31.29 13.23 -14.05
C SER A 226 30.53 13.05 -12.72
N ALA A 227 29.37 12.42 -12.78
CA ALA A 227 28.67 11.98 -11.61
C ALA A 227 29.56 10.93 -10.95
N SER A 228 30.12 11.25 -9.78
CA SER A 228 30.51 10.19 -8.86
C SER A 228 29.23 9.42 -8.56
N PRO A 229 29.20 8.08 -8.68
CA PRO A 229 28.04 7.30 -8.30
C PRO A 229 27.93 7.35 -6.78
N ALA A 230 27.33 8.42 -6.25
CA ALA A 230 26.65 8.33 -4.98
C ALA A 230 25.29 7.68 -5.26
N GLU A 231 25.31 6.43 -5.74
CA GLU A 231 24.26 5.52 -5.33
C GLU A 231 24.40 5.46 -3.82
N SER A 232 23.52 6.17 -3.12
CA SER A 232 23.17 5.79 -1.78
C SER A 232 22.56 4.40 -1.89
N THR A 233 23.42 3.38 -1.96
CA THR A 233 23.12 2.02 -1.53
C THR A 233 22.89 2.08 -0.03
N THR A 234 21.88 2.82 0.42
CA THR A 234 21.27 2.58 1.71
C THR A 234 20.56 1.25 1.56
N SER A 235 21.34 0.18 1.71
CA SER A 235 20.87 -1.04 2.32
C SER A 235 20.44 -0.64 3.74
N SER A 236 19.26 -0.02 3.85
CA SER A 236 18.70 0.38 5.13
C SER A 236 18.11 -0.86 5.75
N ALA A 237 18.93 -1.54 6.55
CA ALA A 237 18.45 -2.57 7.45
C ALA A 237 17.31 -2.01 8.32
N LEU A 238 16.35 -2.87 8.64
CA LEU A 238 15.18 -2.56 9.46
C LEU A 238 15.24 -3.41 10.73
N ALA A 239 14.90 -2.83 11.87
CA ALA A 239 14.69 -3.57 13.11
C ALA A 239 13.19 -3.89 13.28
N VAL A 240 12.89 -5.11 13.70
CA VAL A 240 11.53 -5.55 14.07
C VAL A 240 11.35 -5.33 15.57
N TYR A 241 10.42 -4.46 15.96
CA TYR A 241 10.14 -4.14 17.36
C TYR A 241 8.87 -4.82 17.89
N GLY A 242 7.98 -5.21 17.00
CA GLY A 242 6.71 -5.82 17.35
C GLY A 242 6.17 -6.69 16.23
N VAL A 243 5.38 -7.69 16.60
CA VAL A 243 4.77 -8.64 15.67
C VAL A 243 3.34 -8.93 16.08
N GLY A 244 2.48 -9.17 15.10
CA GLY A 244 1.10 -9.59 15.31
C GLY A 244 0.66 -10.58 14.25
N ALA A 245 -0.20 -11.52 14.62
CA ALA A 245 -0.66 -12.55 13.71
C ALA A 245 -2.13 -12.91 13.94
N VAL A 246 -2.84 -13.12 12.85
CA VAL A 246 -4.17 -13.70 12.77
C VAL A 246 -4.07 -14.83 11.73
N SER A 247 -4.29 -16.07 12.14
CA SER A 247 -4.09 -17.22 11.26
C SER A 247 -5.08 -18.34 11.58
N PRO A 248 -5.23 -19.35 10.69
CA PRO A 248 -6.01 -20.54 11.01
C PRO A 248 -5.47 -21.34 12.21
N ALA A 249 -4.19 -21.16 12.55
CA ALA A 249 -3.57 -21.73 13.75
C ALA A 249 -3.96 -21.01 15.05
N GLY A 250 -4.64 -19.86 14.96
CA GLY A 250 -5.05 -19.04 16.10
C GLY A 250 -4.62 -17.58 15.97
N ILE A 251 -5.03 -16.80 16.98
CA ILE A 251 -4.74 -15.36 17.10
C ILE A 251 -3.50 -15.16 17.99
N GLY A 252 -2.58 -14.32 17.54
CA GLY A 252 -1.32 -14.02 18.24
C GLY A 252 -0.10 -14.74 17.66
N ALA A 253 1.06 -14.08 17.70
CA ALA A 253 2.32 -14.68 17.25
C ALA A 253 2.70 -15.95 18.04
N GLN A 254 2.26 -16.08 19.29
CA GLN A 254 2.46 -17.30 20.08
C GLN A 254 1.67 -18.49 19.52
N ALA A 255 0.43 -18.29 19.07
CA ALA A 255 -0.35 -19.34 18.43
C ALA A 255 0.40 -19.83 17.18
N LEU A 256 0.83 -18.89 16.32
CA LEU A 256 1.62 -19.15 15.12
C LEU A 256 2.93 -19.93 15.38
N MET A 257 3.59 -19.67 16.52
CA MET A 257 4.86 -20.33 16.88
C MET A 257 4.69 -21.70 17.55
N ARG A 258 3.61 -21.90 18.32
CA ARG A 258 3.39 -23.09 19.14
C ARG A 258 2.61 -24.19 18.44
N THR A 259 1.99 -23.89 17.31
CA THR A 259 1.34 -24.92 16.50
C THR A 259 2.33 -26.05 16.25
N THR A 260 1.89 -27.29 16.42
CA THR A 260 2.69 -28.49 16.09
C THR A 260 1.96 -29.42 15.13
N GLU A 261 0.66 -29.17 14.92
CA GLU A 261 -0.24 -29.93 14.06
C GLU A 261 -0.90 -28.98 13.05
N PRO A 262 -1.16 -29.41 11.80
CA PRO A 262 -1.87 -28.61 10.81
C PRO A 262 -3.27 -28.20 11.33
N PRO A 263 -3.74 -26.97 11.05
CA PRO A 263 -5.10 -26.59 11.40
C PRO A 263 -6.14 -27.43 10.65
N GLU A 264 -7.38 -27.43 11.15
CA GLU A 264 -8.48 -28.19 10.53
C GLU A 264 -8.77 -27.70 9.11
N VAL A 265 -8.69 -28.61 8.15
CA VAL A 265 -9.05 -28.35 6.75
C VAL A 265 -10.56 -28.40 6.59
N THR A 266 -11.13 -27.32 6.08
CA THR A 266 -12.56 -27.20 5.77
C THR A 266 -12.80 -27.22 4.27
N GLY A 267 -14.02 -27.54 3.84
CA GLY A 267 -14.39 -27.51 2.43
C GLY A 267 -15.12 -26.21 2.05
N MET A 268 -14.68 -25.55 0.97
CA MET A 268 -15.40 -24.44 0.36
C MET A 268 -15.80 -24.74 -1.10
N ALA A 269 -17.08 -24.55 -1.40
CA ALA A 269 -17.60 -24.69 -2.75
C ALA A 269 -17.39 -23.39 -3.55
N PRO A 270 -17.04 -23.47 -4.85
CA PRO A 270 -17.01 -22.30 -5.73
C PRO A 270 -18.39 -21.67 -5.92
N LEU A 271 -18.42 -20.36 -6.19
CA LEU A 271 -19.66 -19.61 -6.34
C LEU A 271 -20.56 -20.11 -7.49
N PHE A 272 -19.97 -20.53 -8.62
CA PHE A 272 -20.70 -20.90 -9.84
C PHE A 272 -20.55 -22.38 -10.21
N ALA A 273 -20.30 -23.25 -9.23
CA ALA A 273 -20.07 -24.66 -9.51
C ALA A 273 -21.34 -25.36 -10.03
N GLU A 274 -21.26 -25.99 -11.20
CA GLU A 274 -22.35 -26.78 -11.80
C GLU A 274 -22.63 -28.10 -11.05
N ALA A 275 -21.63 -28.62 -10.34
CA ALA A 275 -21.70 -29.84 -9.53
C ALA A 275 -21.15 -29.54 -8.12
N PRO A 276 -21.60 -30.26 -7.06
CA PRO A 276 -21.17 -30.04 -5.68
C PRO A 276 -19.71 -30.46 -5.49
N ARG A 277 -18.78 -29.61 -5.94
CA ARG A 277 -17.35 -29.74 -5.71
C ARG A 277 -16.96 -28.77 -4.61
N SER A 278 -16.23 -29.29 -3.63
CA SER A 278 -15.69 -28.51 -2.52
C SER A 278 -14.17 -28.65 -2.51
N TYR A 279 -13.47 -27.56 -2.24
CA TYR A 279 -12.02 -27.49 -2.22
C TYR A 279 -11.52 -27.28 -0.78
N PRO A 280 -10.38 -27.88 -0.41
CA PRO A 280 -9.79 -27.72 0.91
C PRO A 280 -9.34 -26.27 1.11
N VAL A 281 -9.74 -25.67 2.23
CA VAL A 281 -9.31 -24.34 2.67
C VAL A 281 -9.07 -24.31 4.17
N LEU A 282 -8.17 -23.42 4.60
CA LEU A 282 -7.85 -23.18 6.00
C LEU A 282 -8.36 -21.80 6.42
N ARG A 283 -9.17 -21.75 7.47
CA ARG A 283 -9.93 -20.56 7.84
C ARG A 283 -9.56 -20.04 9.22
N VAL A 284 -9.62 -18.73 9.39
CA VAL A 284 -9.50 -18.09 10.69
C VAL A 284 -10.78 -18.33 11.49
N ASP A 285 -10.65 -18.64 12.78
CA ASP A 285 -11.81 -18.66 13.68
C ASP A 285 -12.32 -17.24 13.95
N THR A 286 -13.34 -16.84 13.18
CA THR A 286 -13.98 -15.54 13.31
C THR A 286 -14.77 -15.37 14.61
N LYS A 287 -14.95 -16.43 15.40
CA LYS A 287 -15.62 -16.38 16.72
C LYS A 287 -14.65 -16.19 17.88
N SER A 288 -13.36 -16.05 17.61
CA SER A 288 -12.34 -15.75 18.61
C SER A 288 -12.67 -14.50 19.43
N ALA A 289 -12.29 -14.51 20.70
CA ALA A 289 -12.59 -13.42 21.64
C ALA A 289 -11.87 -12.12 21.23
N GLU A 290 -10.69 -12.25 20.64
CA GLU A 290 -9.84 -11.18 20.12
C GLU A 290 -10.53 -10.43 18.98
N LEU A 291 -11.00 -11.15 17.95
CA LEU A 291 -11.75 -10.54 16.84
C LEU A 291 -13.09 -9.96 17.30
N ALA A 292 -13.77 -10.61 18.26
CA ALA A 292 -14.98 -10.07 18.86
C ALA A 292 -14.71 -8.78 19.67
N ALA A 293 -13.52 -8.65 20.29
CA ALA A 293 -13.13 -7.45 21.02
C ALA A 293 -12.84 -6.30 20.05
N ILE A 294 -12.07 -6.54 19.00
CA ILE A 294 -11.68 -5.47 18.06
C ILE A 294 -12.86 -4.95 17.24
N ALA A 295 -13.82 -5.82 16.89
CA ALA A 295 -15.04 -5.44 16.19
C ALA A 295 -15.92 -4.45 16.96
N LYS A 296 -15.71 -4.29 18.28
CA LYS A 296 -16.43 -3.28 19.10
C LYS A 296 -15.98 -1.86 18.79
N HIS A 297 -14.79 -1.67 18.22
CA HIS A 297 -14.30 -0.34 17.88
C HIS A 297 -15.29 0.34 16.91
N PRO A 298 -15.67 1.62 17.14
CA PRO A 298 -16.72 2.27 16.35
C PRO A 298 -16.52 2.23 14.84
N ARG A 299 -15.26 2.31 14.38
CA ARG A 299 -14.87 2.18 12.95
C ARG A 299 -15.03 0.77 12.40
N LEU A 300 -14.82 -0.27 13.22
CA LEU A 300 -14.74 -1.66 12.76
C LEU A 300 -16.07 -2.43 12.81
N ARG A 301 -17.14 -1.84 13.37
CA ARG A 301 -18.45 -2.48 13.54
C ARG A 301 -19.07 -3.07 12.26
N ARG A 302 -18.68 -2.58 11.08
CA ARG A 302 -19.16 -3.04 9.76
C ARG A 302 -18.01 -3.33 8.79
N ALA A 303 -16.82 -3.53 9.32
CA ALA A 303 -15.65 -3.76 8.50
C ALA A 303 -15.67 -5.19 7.91
N SER A 304 -14.94 -5.38 6.82
CA SER A 304 -14.68 -6.71 6.26
C SER A 304 -13.85 -7.59 7.22
N PRO A 305 -13.92 -8.93 7.10
CA PRO A 305 -12.99 -9.82 7.79
C PRO A 305 -11.53 -9.43 7.55
N LEU A 306 -11.15 -9.08 6.32
CA LEU A 306 -9.82 -8.57 5.99
C LEU A 306 -9.42 -7.40 6.91
N ALA A 307 -10.29 -6.39 7.05
CA ALA A 307 -10.04 -5.24 7.91
C ALA A 307 -9.96 -5.61 9.41
N LEU A 308 -10.75 -6.58 9.87
CA LEU A 308 -10.67 -7.09 11.25
C LEU A 308 -9.36 -7.85 11.51
N TYR A 309 -8.94 -8.71 10.57
CA TYR A 309 -7.68 -9.44 10.66
C TYR A 309 -6.50 -8.48 10.68
N MET A 310 -6.49 -7.49 9.78
CA MET A 310 -5.48 -6.45 9.73
C MET A 310 -5.43 -5.64 11.02
N ALA A 311 -6.58 -5.20 11.52
CA ALA A 311 -6.65 -4.41 12.75
C ALA A 311 -6.12 -5.20 13.96
N GLU A 312 -6.44 -6.49 14.07
CA GLU A 312 -6.00 -7.29 15.21
C GLU A 312 -4.51 -7.60 15.15
N ALA A 313 -3.98 -7.95 13.98
CA ALA A 313 -2.54 -8.10 13.80
C ALA A 313 -1.80 -6.78 14.06
N ALA A 314 -2.33 -5.66 13.56
CA ALA A 314 -1.78 -4.32 13.79
C ALA A 314 -1.72 -3.96 15.28
N ARG A 315 -2.82 -4.17 16.01
CA ARG A 315 -2.93 -3.90 17.45
C ARG A 315 -1.85 -4.66 18.23
N GLN A 316 -1.72 -5.97 17.99
CA GLN A 316 -0.70 -6.80 18.63
C GLN A 316 0.73 -6.31 18.37
N ALA A 317 1.03 -5.92 17.11
CA ALA A 317 2.36 -5.46 16.75
C ALA A 317 2.72 -4.12 17.42
N VAL A 318 1.76 -3.19 17.54
CA VAL A 318 1.98 -1.88 18.17
C VAL A 318 2.08 -1.99 19.70
N GLU A 319 1.33 -2.90 20.33
CA GLU A 319 1.37 -3.12 21.79
C GLU A 319 2.72 -3.64 22.32
N ALA A 320 3.58 -4.15 21.43
CA ALA A 320 4.90 -4.63 21.79
C ALA A 320 5.88 -3.52 22.24
N VAL A 321 5.59 -2.26 21.89
CA VAL A 321 6.39 -1.10 22.30
C VAL A 321 5.61 -0.16 23.21
N PRO A 322 6.28 0.64 24.07
CA PRO A 322 5.60 1.64 24.87
C PRO A 322 4.79 2.62 23.99
N ALA A 323 3.60 3.01 24.43
CA ALA A 323 2.72 3.92 23.67
C ALA A 323 3.40 5.26 23.30
N ALA A 324 4.35 5.73 24.11
CA ALA A 324 5.14 6.91 23.82
C ALA A 324 6.08 6.75 22.62
N ALA A 325 6.53 5.52 22.33
CA ALA A 325 7.44 5.22 21.23
C ALA A 325 6.70 5.19 19.88
N ALA A 326 5.52 4.56 19.83
CA ALA A 326 4.70 4.50 18.62
C ALA A 326 3.65 5.62 18.57
N HIS A 327 4.09 6.88 18.69
CA HIS A 327 3.16 8.01 18.66
C HIS A 327 2.45 8.10 17.29
N PRO A 328 1.11 8.29 17.22
CA PRO A 328 0.36 8.20 15.96
C PRO A 328 0.81 9.17 14.85
N SER A 329 1.36 10.34 15.22
CA SER A 329 1.90 11.30 14.23
C SER A 329 3.28 10.90 13.65
N ARG A 330 3.94 9.92 14.25
CA ARG A 330 5.27 9.40 13.89
C ARG A 330 5.22 7.93 13.47
N LEU A 331 4.02 7.38 13.27
CA LEU A 331 3.78 6.02 12.80
C LEU A 331 3.30 6.06 11.35
N GLY A 332 3.95 5.27 10.48
CA GLY A 332 3.45 4.98 9.13
C GLY A 332 2.73 3.64 9.08
N ILE A 333 1.81 3.47 8.13
CA ILE A 333 1.12 2.20 7.85
C ILE A 333 1.30 1.86 6.38
N ILE A 334 1.80 0.65 6.12
CA ILE A 334 1.86 0.06 4.80
C ILE A 334 1.08 -1.25 4.85
N SER A 335 -0.02 -1.32 4.12
CA SER A 335 -0.82 -2.54 4.01
C SER A 335 -0.56 -3.21 2.67
N LEU A 336 -0.54 -4.54 2.65
CA LEU A 336 -0.46 -5.35 1.44
C LEU A 336 -1.58 -6.39 1.43
N TYR A 337 -2.22 -6.55 0.28
CA TYR A 337 -3.22 -7.59 0.02
C TYR A 337 -3.36 -7.79 -1.47
N TRP A 338 -3.66 -9.00 -1.92
CA TRP A 338 -3.87 -9.29 -3.33
C TRP A 338 -5.34 -9.12 -3.72
N THR A 339 -6.24 -9.73 -2.96
CA THR A 339 -7.66 -9.83 -3.35
C THR A 339 -8.52 -8.68 -2.83
N GLY A 340 -8.04 -7.95 -1.82
CA GLY A 340 -8.81 -6.91 -1.13
C GLY A 340 -10.02 -7.48 -0.39
N SER A 341 -11.00 -6.63 -0.07
CA SER A 341 -12.25 -7.04 0.61
C SER A 341 -13.20 -7.79 -0.35
N ILE A 342 -12.77 -8.96 -0.82
CA ILE A 342 -13.47 -9.75 -1.82
C ILE A 342 -14.84 -10.25 -1.35
N GLN A 343 -15.03 -10.53 -0.06
CA GLN A 343 -16.33 -10.94 0.47
C GLN A 343 -17.38 -9.84 0.34
N TYR A 344 -17.01 -8.60 0.68
CA TYR A 344 -17.92 -7.45 0.56
C TYR A 344 -18.16 -7.09 -0.91
N SER A 345 -17.12 -7.16 -1.74
CA SER A 345 -17.25 -6.98 -3.18
C SER A 345 -18.22 -8.00 -3.78
N SER A 346 -18.01 -9.30 -3.49
CA SER A 346 -18.86 -10.42 -3.92
C SER A 346 -20.31 -10.18 -3.51
N ARG A 347 -20.58 -9.87 -2.23
CA ARG A 347 -21.93 -9.57 -1.72
C ARG A 347 -22.58 -8.37 -2.42
N PHE A 348 -21.86 -7.25 -2.56
CA PHE A 348 -22.39 -6.03 -3.15
C PHE A 348 -22.81 -6.26 -4.62
N TYR A 349 -21.93 -6.85 -5.43
CA TYR A 349 -22.21 -7.11 -6.84
C TYR A 349 -23.24 -8.22 -7.03
N GLN A 350 -23.19 -9.29 -6.23
CA GLN A 350 -24.15 -10.39 -6.33
C GLN A 350 -25.57 -9.94 -6.01
N GLN A 351 -25.76 -9.10 -4.98
CA GLN A 351 -27.07 -8.50 -4.67
C GLN A 351 -27.60 -7.69 -5.85
N GLY A 352 -26.76 -6.81 -6.42
CA GLY A 352 -27.12 -6.01 -7.58
C GLY A 352 -27.48 -6.85 -8.81
N TRP A 353 -26.71 -7.91 -9.08
CA TRP A 353 -26.91 -8.78 -10.25
C TRP A 353 -28.14 -9.66 -10.12
N THR A 354 -28.35 -10.30 -8.96
CA THR A 354 -29.39 -11.33 -8.78
C THR A 354 -30.75 -10.74 -8.39
N GLN A 355 -30.77 -9.62 -7.66
CA GLN A 355 -32.01 -9.02 -7.15
C GLN A 355 -32.34 -7.70 -7.86
N GLY A 356 -31.37 -7.13 -8.59
CA GLY A 356 -31.46 -5.82 -9.25
C GLY A 356 -30.78 -4.71 -8.46
N ALA A 357 -30.34 -3.66 -9.16
CA ALA A 357 -29.49 -2.59 -8.61
C ALA A 357 -30.05 -1.90 -7.34
N ARG A 358 -31.38 -1.84 -7.18
CA ARG A 358 -32.03 -1.24 -6.00
C ARG A 358 -31.74 -1.97 -4.69
N PHE A 359 -31.28 -3.22 -4.74
CA PHE A 359 -30.97 -4.04 -3.56
C PHE A 359 -29.48 -4.06 -3.22
N ALA A 360 -28.61 -3.50 -4.07
CA ALA A 360 -27.20 -3.31 -3.72
C ALA A 360 -27.11 -2.29 -2.58
N MET A 361 -26.74 -2.76 -1.38
CA MET A 361 -26.71 -1.90 -0.19
C MET A 361 -25.60 -0.85 -0.31
N PRO A 362 -25.91 0.46 -0.37
CA PRO A 362 -24.88 1.48 -0.55
C PRO A 362 -23.92 1.60 0.64
N ALA A 363 -24.30 1.07 1.81
CA ALA A 363 -23.44 1.02 2.97
C ALA A 363 -22.29 -0.01 2.85
N LEU A 364 -22.39 -0.97 1.92
CA LEU A 364 -21.33 -1.96 1.67
C LEU A 364 -20.28 -1.46 0.67
N PHE A 365 -20.67 -0.58 -0.25
CA PHE A 365 -19.78 -0.06 -1.31
C PHE A 365 -18.43 0.47 -0.79
N PRO A 366 -18.35 1.23 0.32
CA PRO A 366 -17.05 1.72 0.79
C PRO A 366 -16.08 0.59 1.11
N GLU A 367 -16.56 -0.52 1.68
CA GLU A 367 -15.71 -1.67 2.01
C GLU A 367 -15.18 -2.38 0.77
N THR A 368 -15.77 -2.18 -0.42
CA THR A 368 -15.26 -2.75 -1.69
C THR A 368 -14.07 -1.97 -2.25
N VAL A 369 -13.74 -0.80 -1.70
CA VAL A 369 -12.60 -0.01 -2.13
C VAL A 369 -11.34 -0.55 -1.45
N PHE A 370 -10.31 -0.86 -2.26
CA PHE A 370 -9.11 -1.55 -1.81
C PHE A 370 -8.45 -0.94 -0.58
N ASN A 371 -8.34 0.40 -0.48
CA ASN A 371 -7.63 1.07 0.62
C ASN A 371 -8.45 1.23 1.92
N VAL A 372 -9.73 0.83 1.96
CA VAL A 372 -10.58 1.01 3.15
C VAL A 372 -10.15 0.17 4.36
N PRO A 373 -9.71 -1.09 4.23
CA PRO A 373 -9.09 -1.82 5.33
C PRO A 373 -7.93 -1.05 5.98
N THR A 374 -7.06 -0.43 5.18
CA THR A 374 -5.97 0.43 5.67
C THR A 374 -6.50 1.65 6.42
N SER A 375 -7.55 2.30 5.89
CA SER A 375 -8.22 3.44 6.56
C SER A 375 -8.79 3.07 7.93
N HIS A 376 -9.34 1.87 8.08
CA HIS A 376 -9.85 1.39 9.37
C HIS A 376 -8.72 1.21 10.40
N VAL A 377 -7.60 0.62 9.99
CA VAL A 377 -6.42 0.48 10.86
C VAL A 377 -5.86 1.85 11.23
N ALA A 378 -5.76 2.76 10.26
CA ALA A 378 -5.30 4.13 10.47
C ALA A 378 -6.20 4.87 11.48
N ALA A 379 -7.51 4.80 11.32
CA ALA A 379 -8.48 5.42 12.22
C ALA A 379 -8.49 4.79 13.63
N MET A 380 -8.27 3.47 13.73
CA MET A 380 -8.14 2.78 15.01
C MET A 380 -6.88 3.20 15.76
N LEU A 381 -5.75 3.36 15.06
CA LEU A 381 -4.46 3.73 15.65
C LEU A 381 -4.23 5.25 15.74
N GLY A 382 -5.12 6.06 15.18
CA GLY A 382 -4.98 7.52 15.14
C GLY A 382 -3.95 8.04 14.13
N VAL A 383 -3.54 7.22 13.15
CA VAL A 383 -2.52 7.58 12.16
C VAL A 383 -3.12 8.42 11.04
N SER A 384 -2.87 9.72 11.05
CA SER A 384 -3.50 10.68 10.12
C SER A 384 -2.65 11.05 8.90
N ARG A 385 -1.48 10.42 8.70
CA ARG A 385 -0.52 10.81 7.67
C ARG A 385 -0.14 9.64 6.76
N TRP A 386 1.05 9.07 6.97
CA TRP A 386 1.70 8.10 6.09
C TRP A 386 0.95 6.76 6.05
N CYS A 387 -0.06 6.66 5.21
CA CYS A 387 -0.84 5.44 4.98
C CYS A 387 -0.76 5.07 3.50
N TYR A 388 -0.31 3.86 3.21
CA TYR A 388 -0.20 3.36 1.85
C TYR A 388 -0.71 1.93 1.72
N SER A 389 -1.38 1.66 0.61
CA SER A 389 -2.00 0.36 0.32
C SER A 389 -1.40 -0.18 -0.97
N LEU A 390 -0.73 -1.32 -0.85
CA LEU A 390 -0.10 -2.05 -1.95
C LEU A 390 -0.97 -3.24 -2.33
N VAL A 391 -1.23 -3.38 -3.63
CA VAL A 391 -1.95 -4.53 -4.17
C VAL A 391 -0.97 -5.42 -4.91
N GLY A 392 -0.83 -6.65 -4.45
CA GLY A 392 0.06 -7.62 -5.08
C GLY A 392 0.20 -8.91 -4.27
N ASP A 393 1.02 -9.82 -4.78
CA ASP A 393 1.28 -11.14 -4.20
C ASP A 393 2.38 -11.11 -3.13
N GLU A 394 2.88 -12.28 -2.73
CA GLU A 394 3.96 -12.44 -1.75
C GLU A 394 5.20 -11.58 -2.04
N ALA A 395 5.59 -11.43 -3.31
CA ALA A 395 6.79 -10.69 -3.69
C ALA A 395 6.67 -9.20 -3.33
N SER A 396 5.45 -8.68 -3.22
CA SER A 396 5.15 -7.29 -2.89
C SER A 396 5.56 -6.93 -1.46
N VAL A 397 5.78 -7.91 -0.57
CA VAL A 397 6.33 -7.68 0.77
C VAL A 397 7.69 -7.01 0.71
N VAL A 398 8.53 -7.32 -0.28
CA VAL A 398 9.83 -6.64 -0.46
C VAL A 398 9.65 -5.17 -0.84
N THR A 399 8.68 -4.84 -1.71
CA THR A 399 8.32 -3.47 -2.02
C THR A 399 7.84 -2.73 -0.77
N GLY A 400 7.04 -3.38 0.08
CA GLY A 400 6.63 -2.85 1.37
C GLY A 400 7.80 -2.58 2.33
N LEU A 401 8.75 -3.52 2.44
CA LEU A 401 9.96 -3.36 3.25
C LEU A 401 10.85 -2.20 2.76
N ARG A 402 11.07 -2.10 1.44
CA ARG A 402 11.83 -0.99 0.83
C ARG A 402 11.15 0.35 1.07
N THR A 403 9.83 0.40 0.96
CA THR A 403 9.04 1.60 1.21
C THR A 403 9.15 2.02 2.69
N ALA A 404 9.05 1.06 3.62
CA ALA A 404 9.27 1.31 5.05
C ALA A 404 10.68 1.87 5.32
N ALA A 405 11.70 1.28 4.69
CA ALA A 405 13.08 1.70 4.85
C ALA A 405 13.35 3.11 4.30
N ALA A 406 12.68 3.49 3.20
CA ALA A 406 12.72 4.85 2.67
C ALA A 406 12.05 5.84 3.64
N TRP A 407 10.83 5.56 4.11
CA TRP A 407 10.10 6.45 5.03
C TRP A 407 10.83 6.66 6.37
N LEU A 408 11.44 5.60 6.91
CA LEU A 408 12.27 5.67 8.11
C LEU A 408 13.57 6.44 7.86
N GLY A 409 14.16 6.30 6.67
CA GLY A 409 15.36 7.02 6.23
C GLY A 409 15.13 8.53 6.12
N ASP A 410 13.97 8.94 5.61
CA ASP A 410 13.57 10.35 5.49
C ASP A 410 13.28 11.00 6.86
N GLY A 411 13.12 10.21 7.92
CA GLY A 411 12.88 10.69 9.28
C GLY A 411 11.48 11.27 9.52
N GLY A 412 10.56 11.13 8.56
CA GLY A 412 9.16 11.54 8.68
C GLY A 412 8.36 10.70 9.69
N VAL A 413 8.82 9.46 9.94
CA VAL A 413 8.25 8.50 10.89
C VAL A 413 9.37 7.84 11.71
N ASP A 414 9.05 7.39 12.92
CA ASP A 414 9.96 6.63 13.78
C ASP A 414 9.73 5.12 13.66
N TYR A 415 8.48 4.75 13.35
CA TYR A 415 8.06 3.37 13.12
C TYR A 415 7.17 3.26 11.88
N VAL A 416 7.23 2.11 11.22
CA VAL A 416 6.33 1.73 10.13
C VAL A 416 5.68 0.40 10.46
N LEU A 417 4.35 0.37 10.50
CA LEU A 417 3.57 -0.83 10.61
C LEU A 417 3.34 -1.42 9.21
N LEU A 418 3.98 -2.55 8.93
CA LEU A 418 3.79 -3.32 7.70
C LEU A 418 2.78 -4.45 7.97
N VAL A 419 1.67 -4.49 7.24
CA VAL A 419 0.58 -5.48 7.44
C VAL A 419 0.25 -6.19 6.14
N GLY A 420 0.40 -7.50 6.08
CA GLY A 420 -0.08 -8.34 4.98
C GLY A 420 -1.34 -9.10 5.40
N ALA A 421 -2.37 -9.15 4.56
CA ALA A 421 -3.63 -9.81 4.91
C ALA A 421 -4.38 -10.35 3.69
N GLU A 422 -5.15 -11.42 3.88
CA GLU A 422 -6.06 -11.97 2.88
C GLU A 422 -7.34 -12.47 3.54
N GLU A 423 -8.44 -12.46 2.79
CA GLU A 423 -9.69 -13.13 3.16
C GLU A 423 -10.15 -14.06 2.04
N LEU A 424 -10.92 -15.09 2.37
CA LEU A 424 -11.43 -16.03 1.37
C LEU A 424 -12.91 -15.81 1.06
N ASP A 425 -13.28 -16.00 -0.20
CA ASP A 425 -14.67 -16.01 -0.69
C ASP A 425 -14.85 -17.14 -1.73
N PRO A 426 -16.06 -17.72 -1.88
CA PRO A 426 -16.35 -18.68 -2.94
C PRO A 426 -15.94 -18.23 -4.36
N ILE A 427 -15.93 -16.93 -4.65
CA ILE A 427 -15.46 -16.41 -5.94
C ILE A 427 -13.94 -16.53 -6.10
N ALA A 428 -13.17 -16.34 -5.02
CA ALA A 428 -11.72 -16.54 -5.03
C ALA A 428 -11.38 -18.02 -5.23
N VAL A 429 -12.11 -18.93 -4.55
CA VAL A 429 -11.98 -20.38 -4.76
C VAL A 429 -12.31 -20.77 -6.18
N GLN A 430 -13.37 -20.19 -6.77
CA GLN A 430 -13.68 -20.41 -8.18
C GLN A 430 -12.51 -20.00 -9.08
N ALA A 431 -11.91 -18.83 -8.85
CA ALA A 431 -10.77 -18.36 -9.63
C ALA A 431 -9.57 -19.31 -9.51
N TYR A 432 -9.19 -19.69 -8.29
CA TYR A 432 -8.07 -20.61 -8.06
C TYR A 432 -8.32 -22.02 -8.64
N ALA A 433 -9.57 -22.49 -8.61
CA ALA A 433 -9.95 -23.74 -9.27
C ALA A 433 -9.84 -23.64 -10.80
N CYS A 434 -10.30 -22.55 -11.41
CA CYS A 434 -10.16 -22.29 -12.85
C CYS A 434 -8.70 -22.20 -13.29
N LEU A 435 -7.83 -21.66 -12.44
CA LEU A 435 -6.37 -21.61 -12.66
C LEU A 435 -5.70 -22.99 -12.46
N GLY A 436 -6.45 -24.00 -12.02
CA GLY A 436 -5.94 -25.35 -11.77
C GLY A 436 -5.09 -25.47 -10.50
N TRP A 437 -5.14 -24.47 -9.61
CA TRP A 437 -4.35 -24.45 -8.37
C TRP A 437 -4.95 -25.38 -7.31
N LEU A 438 -6.27 -25.51 -7.29
CA LEU A 438 -6.98 -26.30 -6.29
C LEU A 438 -7.31 -27.72 -6.78
N ARG A 439 -7.31 -28.67 -5.84
CA ARG A 439 -7.79 -30.05 -6.05
C ARG A 439 -9.01 -30.34 -5.17
N PRO A 440 -10.05 -31.01 -5.66
CA PRO A 440 -11.26 -31.29 -4.86
C PRO A 440 -10.97 -32.08 -3.58
N MET A 441 -11.79 -31.87 -2.55
CA MET A 441 -11.76 -32.61 -1.28
C MET A 441 -11.90 -34.13 -1.47
N THR A 442 -12.63 -34.59 -2.49
CA THR A 442 -12.78 -36.03 -2.80
C THR A 442 -11.46 -36.70 -3.20
N GLU A 443 -10.50 -35.91 -3.69
CA GLU A 443 -9.17 -36.38 -4.05
C GLU A 443 -8.19 -36.27 -2.87
N HIS A 444 -8.63 -35.78 -1.70
CA HIS A 444 -7.83 -35.57 -0.50
C HIS A 444 -7.57 -36.91 0.23
N SER A 445 -6.75 -37.77 -0.36
CA SER A 445 -6.22 -38.97 0.30
C SER A 445 -5.05 -38.64 1.23
N ALA A 446 -5.04 -39.28 2.40
CA ALA A 446 -3.90 -39.30 3.31
C ALA A 446 -2.68 -39.94 2.58
N GLY A 447 -1.71 -39.11 2.20
CA GLY A 447 -0.47 -39.56 1.56
C GLY A 447 -0.09 -38.89 0.24
N ALA A 448 -0.97 -38.09 -0.39
CA ALA A 448 -0.55 -37.33 -1.57
C ALA A 448 0.26 -36.08 -1.16
N SER A 449 1.46 -35.94 -1.71
CA SER A 449 2.39 -34.85 -1.41
C SER A 449 1.79 -33.46 -1.65
N HIS A 450 1.96 -32.59 -0.65
CA HIS A 450 1.69 -31.15 -0.52
C HIS A 450 1.00 -30.43 -1.69
N ARG A 451 -0.25 -30.06 -1.44
CA ARG A 451 -1.20 -29.42 -2.35
C ARG A 451 -1.30 -27.93 -1.99
N PHE A 452 -1.51 -27.06 -2.97
CA PHE A 452 -1.95 -25.69 -2.70
C PHE A 452 -3.30 -25.76 -1.96
N VAL A 453 -3.36 -25.20 -0.75
CA VAL A 453 -4.56 -25.12 0.09
C VAL A 453 -4.74 -23.65 0.40
N ALA A 454 -5.81 -23.04 -0.12
CA ALA A 454 -6.04 -21.62 0.08
C ALA A 454 -6.34 -21.31 1.56
N SER A 455 -5.85 -20.17 2.04
CA SER A 455 -6.03 -19.72 3.41
C SER A 455 -6.35 -18.21 3.52
N GLU A 456 -6.64 -17.75 4.73
CA GLU A 456 -6.98 -16.37 5.09
C GLU A 456 -6.32 -15.99 6.42
N GLY A 457 -6.18 -14.68 6.66
CA GLY A 457 -5.70 -14.11 7.90
C GLY A 457 -4.82 -12.88 7.66
N ALA A 458 -3.98 -12.54 8.63
CA ALA A 458 -3.09 -11.38 8.56
C ALA A 458 -1.80 -11.59 9.36
N GLY A 459 -0.74 -10.90 8.97
CA GLY A 459 0.49 -10.76 9.74
C GLY A 459 0.97 -9.31 9.72
N ALA A 460 1.47 -8.83 10.85
CA ALA A 460 1.95 -7.47 11.02
C ALA A 460 3.35 -7.43 11.64
N LEU A 461 4.19 -6.51 11.16
CA LEU A 461 5.49 -6.19 11.71
C LEU A 461 5.54 -4.69 12.03
N LEU A 462 5.93 -4.34 13.26
CA LEU A 462 6.31 -2.98 13.61
C LEU A 462 7.81 -2.81 13.35
N LEU A 463 8.13 -2.03 12.32
CA LEU A 463 9.48 -1.82 11.83
C LEU A 463 10.01 -0.47 12.29
N GLY A 464 11.29 -0.39 12.62
CA GLY A 464 11.97 0.87 12.93
C GLY A 464 13.42 0.84 12.45
N ARG A 465 14.15 1.93 12.69
CA ARG A 465 15.59 1.97 12.39
C ARG A 465 16.36 1.11 13.40
N PRO A 466 17.37 0.34 12.98
CA PRO A 466 18.26 -0.35 13.91
C PRO A 466 18.89 0.65 14.88
N ALA A 467 18.99 0.27 16.16
CA ALA A 467 19.65 1.11 17.15
C ALA A 467 21.15 1.26 16.80
N ASN A 468 21.63 2.50 16.65
CA ASN A 468 23.05 2.77 16.51
C ASN A 468 23.77 2.45 17.83
N SER A 469 24.71 1.51 17.81
CA SER A 469 25.46 1.03 18.97
C SER A 469 26.28 2.10 19.73
N ALA A 470 26.30 3.35 19.26
CA ALA A 470 27.11 4.43 19.82
C ALA A 470 26.31 5.58 20.49
N THR A 471 24.99 5.69 20.30
CA THR A 471 24.22 6.87 20.77
C THR A 471 22.92 6.59 21.50
N HIS A 472 22.46 5.33 21.58
CA HIS A 472 21.23 4.98 22.29
C HIS A 472 21.52 3.92 23.37
N THR A 473 21.81 4.39 24.58
CA THR A 473 21.90 3.55 25.79
C THR A 473 21.07 4.18 26.90
N GLN A 474 19.77 4.40 26.65
CA GLN A 474 18.81 4.60 27.73
C GLN A 474 18.14 3.25 28.03
N PRO A 475 17.99 2.83 29.30
CA PRO A 475 17.36 1.54 29.68
C PRO A 475 15.91 1.35 29.21
N SER A 476 15.28 2.38 28.64
CA SER A 476 13.88 2.43 28.21
C SER A 476 13.66 2.20 26.71
N ASP A 477 14.72 2.09 25.90
CA ASP A 477 14.56 1.89 24.46
C ASP A 477 14.11 0.45 24.17
N PRO A 478 13.08 0.24 23.32
CA PRO A 478 12.58 -1.09 23.03
C PRO A 478 13.65 -1.94 22.36
N GLN A 479 13.76 -3.21 22.76
CA GLN A 479 14.73 -4.14 22.17
C GLN A 479 14.18 -4.72 20.87
N ALA A 480 14.99 -4.72 19.81
CA ALA A 480 14.63 -5.35 18.55
C ALA A 480 14.53 -6.87 18.70
N LEU A 481 13.47 -7.46 18.13
CA LEU A 481 13.24 -8.91 18.06
C LEU A 481 14.15 -9.58 17.02
N ALA A 482 14.35 -8.89 15.89
CA ALA A 482 15.16 -9.31 14.76
C ALA A 482 15.53 -8.09 13.89
N HIS A 483 16.46 -8.29 12.95
CA HIS A 483 16.87 -7.32 11.95
C HIS A 483 16.61 -7.90 10.55
N LEU A 484 15.96 -7.13 9.69
CA LEU A 484 15.66 -7.43 8.31
C LEU A 484 16.62 -6.64 7.41
N SER A 485 17.25 -7.29 6.45
CA SER A 485 18.23 -6.67 5.55
C SER A 485 18.23 -7.34 4.18
N ALA A 486 18.99 -6.76 3.25
CA ALA A 486 19.21 -7.30 1.92
C ALA A 486 17.90 -7.68 1.18
N PHE A 487 16.95 -6.75 1.13
CA PHE A 487 15.68 -6.92 0.41
C PHE A 487 15.91 -6.97 -1.11
N ARG A 488 15.77 -8.14 -1.71
CA ARG A 488 16.05 -8.37 -3.14
C ARG A 488 14.78 -8.74 -3.88
N GLU A 489 14.57 -8.07 -4.99
CA GLU A 489 13.60 -8.45 -6.02
C GLU A 489 14.40 -9.15 -7.12
N GLY A 490 14.04 -10.39 -7.44
CA GLY A 490 14.61 -11.13 -8.55
C GLY A 490 13.97 -10.75 -9.88
N PRO A 491 14.59 -11.19 -11.00
CA PRO A 491 14.02 -10.97 -12.32
C PRO A 491 12.69 -11.71 -12.48
N GLY A 492 11.84 -11.14 -13.32
CA GLY A 492 10.63 -11.83 -13.77
C GLY A 492 10.98 -13.07 -14.60
N PHE A 493 10.18 -14.12 -14.49
CA PHE A 493 10.33 -15.35 -15.27
C PHE A 493 9.07 -15.68 -16.08
N ARG A 494 9.20 -16.49 -17.11
CA ARG A 494 8.11 -17.02 -17.95
C ARG A 494 8.27 -18.50 -18.25
N SER A 495 9.43 -19.07 -17.91
CA SER A 495 9.73 -20.48 -18.03
C SER A 495 10.31 -21.04 -16.73
N ARG A 496 10.29 -22.36 -16.59
CA ARG A 496 10.92 -23.05 -15.45
C ARG A 496 12.43 -22.78 -15.36
N ALA A 497 13.11 -22.67 -16.51
CA ALA A 497 14.54 -22.37 -16.55
C ALA A 497 14.83 -20.94 -16.08
N GLU A 498 14.01 -19.97 -16.47
CA GLU A 498 14.12 -18.59 -15.99
C GLU A 498 13.78 -18.49 -14.49
N ALA A 499 12.77 -19.22 -14.01
CA ALA A 499 12.45 -19.28 -12.58
C ALA A 499 13.62 -19.85 -11.76
N LYS A 500 14.29 -20.88 -12.31
CA LYS A 500 15.49 -21.47 -11.75
C LYS A 500 16.62 -20.45 -11.62
N ALA A 501 16.91 -19.73 -12.71
CA ALA A 501 17.93 -18.70 -12.75
C ALA A 501 17.61 -17.53 -11.81
N ALA A 502 16.36 -17.07 -11.78
CA ALA A 502 15.91 -16.03 -10.87
C ALA A 502 16.12 -16.43 -9.40
N LEU A 503 15.83 -17.68 -9.05
CA LEU A 503 16.05 -18.18 -7.71
C LEU A 503 17.54 -18.28 -7.35
N GLU A 504 18.34 -18.81 -8.27
CA GLU A 504 19.80 -18.89 -8.10
C GLU A 504 20.42 -17.50 -7.91
N GLU A 505 19.96 -16.50 -8.66
CA GLU A 505 20.38 -15.12 -8.49
C GLU A 505 19.99 -14.57 -7.11
N VAL A 506 18.72 -14.72 -6.73
CA VAL A 506 18.19 -14.15 -5.49
C VAL A 506 18.78 -14.81 -4.25
N LEU A 507 18.85 -16.15 -4.22
CA LEU A 507 19.37 -16.92 -3.08
C LEU A 507 20.90 -16.97 -3.08
N GLY A 508 21.54 -17.14 -4.24
CA GLY A 508 22.99 -17.18 -4.38
C GLY A 508 23.64 -15.87 -3.96
N ALA A 509 22.96 -14.73 -4.15
CA ALA A 509 23.44 -13.44 -3.65
C ALA A 509 23.54 -13.35 -2.11
N HIS A 510 22.83 -14.21 -1.36
CA HIS A 510 22.95 -14.30 0.10
C HIS A 510 23.95 -15.38 0.54
N ARG A 511 24.21 -16.37 -0.31
CA ARG A 511 25.04 -17.54 -0.02
C ARG A 511 25.75 -18.04 -1.31
N PRO A 512 26.85 -17.41 -1.73
CA PRO A 512 27.52 -17.75 -2.99
C PRO A 512 28.09 -19.19 -3.03
N ASP A 513 28.29 -19.81 -1.86
CA ASP A 513 28.90 -21.15 -1.72
C ASP A 513 27.88 -22.29 -1.56
N THR A 514 26.57 -22.03 -1.63
CA THR A 514 25.54 -23.06 -1.44
C THR A 514 25.10 -23.66 -2.78
N GLU A 515 25.30 -24.97 -2.97
CA GLU A 515 24.76 -25.71 -4.12
C GLU A 515 23.22 -25.85 -4.01
N ILE A 516 22.47 -25.28 -4.96
CA ILE A 516 21.01 -25.42 -5.05
C ILE A 516 20.68 -26.65 -5.92
N ARG A 517 20.19 -27.73 -5.29
CA ARG A 517 19.72 -28.95 -5.99
C ARG A 517 18.23 -28.84 -6.37
N TRP A 518 17.78 -29.65 -7.34
CA TRP A 518 16.41 -29.61 -7.87
C TRP A 518 15.82 -31.04 -7.92
N ASP A 519 14.59 -31.23 -7.44
CA ASP A 519 13.85 -32.52 -7.60
C ASP A 519 12.68 -32.38 -8.58
N ASP A 520 12.84 -32.92 -9.79
CA ASP A 520 11.89 -32.75 -10.88
C ASP A 520 10.69 -33.73 -10.86
N ARG A 521 10.57 -34.59 -9.84
CA ARG A 521 9.68 -35.77 -9.87
C ARG A 521 8.22 -35.55 -9.45
N ARG A 522 7.73 -34.33 -9.19
CA ARG A 522 6.38 -34.10 -8.60
C ARG A 522 5.58 -32.94 -9.20
N ALA A 523 4.24 -33.07 -9.12
CA ALA A 523 3.24 -32.38 -9.94
C ALA A 523 2.90 -30.92 -9.56
N THR A 524 3.72 -30.25 -8.75
CA THR A 524 3.75 -28.78 -8.67
C THR A 524 5.21 -28.33 -8.80
N TRP A 525 5.45 -27.21 -9.50
CA TRP A 525 6.81 -26.69 -9.70
C TRP A 525 7.42 -26.08 -8.42
N PHE A 526 6.63 -25.99 -7.34
CA PHE A 526 6.96 -25.33 -6.07
C PHE A 526 7.34 -26.29 -4.94
N ALA A 527 6.67 -27.45 -4.86
CA ALA A 527 6.89 -28.44 -3.80
C ALA A 527 8.34 -28.98 -3.67
N PRO A 528 9.16 -29.07 -4.73
CA PRO A 528 10.55 -29.50 -4.62
C PRO A 528 11.43 -28.53 -3.82
N LEU A 529 11.24 -27.22 -4.00
CA LEU A 529 12.01 -26.17 -3.33
C LEU A 529 11.60 -26.01 -1.87
N GLU A 530 10.30 -26.01 -1.59
CA GLU A 530 9.76 -26.05 -0.22
C GLU A 530 10.35 -27.22 0.57
N ARG A 531 10.47 -28.39 -0.07
CA ARG A 531 10.91 -29.60 0.60
C ARG A 531 12.43 -29.68 0.79
N GLN A 532 13.22 -29.24 -0.17
CA GLN A 532 14.68 -29.31 -0.09
C GLN A 532 15.27 -28.26 0.86
N HIS A 533 14.55 -27.16 1.08
CA HIS A 533 15.04 -26.00 1.83
C HIS A 533 14.26 -25.71 3.12
N PHE A 534 12.98 -26.13 3.26
CA PHE A 534 12.11 -25.73 4.37
C PHE A 534 11.42 -26.88 5.14
N MET A 535 11.46 -28.13 4.65
CA MET A 535 10.86 -29.29 5.32
C MET A 535 11.93 -30.34 5.69
N ASP A 536 11.87 -30.87 6.91
CA ASP A 536 12.76 -31.94 7.38
C ASP A 536 12.78 -33.11 6.37
N GLY A 537 13.95 -33.41 5.81
CA GLY A 537 14.19 -34.60 5.00
C GLY A 537 14.05 -35.86 5.86
N GLY A 538 13.02 -36.67 5.57
CA GLY A 538 12.89 -37.99 6.14
C GLY A 538 13.79 -39.01 5.45
N ASP A 539 14.56 -39.71 6.28
CA ASP A 539 15.08 -41.09 6.14
C ASP A 539 16.48 -41.36 5.59
N ASP A 540 17.42 -40.41 5.65
CA ASP A 540 18.84 -40.82 5.68
C ASP A 540 19.72 -39.91 6.55
N ALA A 541 19.88 -40.33 7.81
CA ALA A 541 20.62 -39.63 8.86
C ALA A 541 22.15 -39.78 8.74
N SER A 542 22.69 -39.79 7.53
CA SER A 542 24.13 -40.04 7.29
C SER A 542 24.90 -38.93 6.57
N SER A 543 24.23 -37.89 6.04
CA SER A 543 24.94 -36.72 5.44
C SER A 543 24.93 -35.50 6.36
N THR A 544 26.06 -35.29 7.04
CA THR A 544 26.25 -34.23 8.05
C THR A 544 26.47 -32.82 7.45
N GLN A 545 26.03 -32.57 6.21
CA GLN A 545 26.18 -31.28 5.52
C GLN A 545 24.87 -30.65 5.00
N ALA A 546 23.71 -31.29 5.16
CA ALA A 546 22.41 -30.76 4.72
C ALA A 546 21.61 -30.04 5.82
N ARG A 547 22.28 -29.22 6.66
CA ARG A 547 21.62 -28.34 7.65
C ARG A 547 21.62 -26.91 7.15
N THR A 548 20.92 -26.62 6.05
CA THR A 548 21.31 -25.45 5.24
C THR A 548 20.43 -24.21 5.31
N LEU A 549 19.39 -24.11 6.16
CA LEU A 549 18.64 -22.84 6.32
C LEU A 549 18.14 -22.46 7.73
N GLY A 550 18.30 -23.32 8.75
CA GLY A 550 17.93 -22.97 10.14
C GLY A 550 16.46 -22.59 10.36
N TYR A 551 15.56 -22.94 9.44
CA TYR A 551 14.15 -22.60 9.47
C TYR A 551 13.40 -23.44 10.53
N PRO A 552 12.48 -22.87 11.32
CA PRO A 552 11.61 -23.67 12.18
C PRO A 552 10.67 -24.53 11.32
N ARG A 553 10.42 -25.80 11.71
CA ARG A 553 9.55 -26.76 11.01
C ARG A 553 8.36 -26.08 10.34
N TYR A 554 8.28 -26.09 9.02
CA TYR A 554 7.17 -25.49 8.29
C TYR A 554 5.86 -26.19 8.66
N ILE A 555 4.88 -25.42 9.14
CA ILE A 555 3.54 -25.92 9.42
C ILE A 555 2.66 -25.41 8.30
N PRO A 556 1.96 -26.27 7.57
CA PRO A 556 1.14 -25.85 6.44
C PRO A 556 -0.07 -25.08 6.98
N LEU A 557 0.05 -23.75 7.01
CA LEU A 557 -1.06 -22.83 7.24
C LEU A 557 -1.83 -22.54 5.94
N GLY A 558 -1.47 -23.22 4.86
CA GLY A 558 -1.97 -22.95 3.52
C GLY A 558 -1.35 -21.70 2.92
N GLU A 559 -1.84 -21.34 1.74
CA GLU A 559 -1.39 -20.17 0.99
C GLU A 559 -2.39 -19.03 1.15
N ALA A 560 -1.90 -17.91 1.69
CA ALA A 560 -2.62 -16.67 1.94
C ALA A 560 -1.79 -15.46 1.49
N PHE A 561 -1.01 -15.62 0.41
CA PHE A 561 -0.22 -14.61 -0.29
C PHE A 561 0.53 -13.66 0.64
N THR A 562 0.08 -12.40 0.73
CA THR A 562 0.73 -11.41 1.58
C THR A 562 0.70 -11.80 3.06
N ALA A 563 -0.37 -12.45 3.55
CA ALA A 563 -0.44 -12.92 4.93
C ALA A 563 0.52 -14.07 5.22
N SER A 564 0.65 -15.04 4.30
CA SER A 564 1.57 -16.18 4.46
C SER A 564 3.03 -15.72 4.48
N ALA A 565 3.40 -14.80 3.58
CA ALA A 565 4.71 -14.15 3.56
C ALA A 565 5.02 -13.44 4.89
N MET A 566 4.03 -12.74 5.47
CA MET A 566 4.18 -12.10 6.78
C MET A 566 4.31 -13.12 7.91
N TRP A 567 3.55 -14.21 7.91
CA TRP A 567 3.71 -15.28 8.90
C TRP A 567 5.11 -15.91 8.84
N GLN A 568 5.66 -16.11 7.63
CA GLN A 568 7.03 -16.61 7.48
C GLN A 568 8.07 -15.65 8.07
N LEU A 569 7.94 -14.34 7.81
CA LEU A 569 8.81 -13.32 8.43
C LEU A 569 8.69 -13.30 9.95
N ILE A 570 7.47 -13.37 10.49
CA ILE A 570 7.24 -13.41 11.95
C ILE A 570 7.89 -14.65 12.57
N ARG A 571 7.66 -15.83 11.98
CA ARG A 571 8.24 -17.10 12.49
C ARG A 571 9.75 -17.09 12.47
N THR A 572 10.34 -16.55 11.40
CA THR A 572 11.79 -16.43 11.26
C THR A 572 12.36 -15.43 12.27
N SER A 573 11.69 -14.29 12.47
CA SER A 573 12.09 -13.25 13.42
C SER A 573 12.03 -13.74 14.88
N LEU A 574 11.10 -14.65 15.20
CA LEU A 574 10.94 -15.21 16.54
C LEU A 574 11.68 -16.53 16.76
N CYS A 575 12.37 -17.08 15.75
CA CYS A 575 12.98 -18.40 15.84
C CYS A 575 14.12 -18.42 16.89
N PRO A 576 14.00 -19.20 17.99
CA PRO A 576 15.02 -19.22 19.04
C PRO A 576 16.36 -19.81 18.60
N GLY A 577 16.37 -20.66 17.58
CA GLY A 577 17.56 -21.37 17.09
C GLY A 577 18.33 -20.67 15.97
N LEU A 578 17.98 -19.43 15.63
CA LEU A 578 18.63 -18.70 14.54
C LEU A 578 20.04 -18.22 14.96
N THR A 579 21.09 -18.90 14.48
CA THR A 579 22.48 -18.69 14.94
C THR A 579 23.24 -17.56 14.23
N ALA A 580 22.74 -17.06 13.10
CA ALA A 580 23.31 -15.93 12.37
C ALA A 580 22.26 -15.19 11.54
N SER A 581 21.86 -15.77 10.40
CA SER A 581 20.85 -15.19 9.51
C SER A 581 20.16 -16.26 8.68
N ALA A 582 18.87 -16.09 8.42
CA ALA A 582 18.06 -16.91 7.52
C ALA A 582 17.59 -16.06 6.34
N THR A 583 17.48 -16.67 5.16
CA THR A 583 16.90 -16.04 3.98
C THR A 583 15.46 -16.53 3.84
N VAL A 584 14.52 -15.59 3.84
CA VAL A 584 13.10 -15.82 3.60
C VAL A 584 12.82 -15.52 2.13
N PRO A 585 12.54 -16.51 1.28
CA PRO A 585 12.09 -16.26 -0.08
C PRO A 585 10.59 -15.93 -0.10
N PHE A 586 10.19 -15.15 -1.10
CA PHE A 586 8.81 -14.86 -1.43
C PHE A 586 8.59 -15.20 -2.89
N PHE A 587 7.53 -15.95 -3.18
CA PHE A 587 7.31 -16.47 -4.52
C PHE A 587 6.07 -15.83 -5.10
N GLY A 588 6.30 -14.73 -5.82
CA GLY A 588 5.25 -14.01 -6.51
C GLY A 588 4.60 -14.89 -7.57
N HIS A 589 3.28 -14.97 -7.53
CA HIS A 589 2.46 -15.65 -8.53
C HIS A 589 2.51 -14.93 -9.89
N ASN A 590 2.97 -13.66 -9.93
CA ASN A 590 3.29 -12.92 -11.15
C ASN A 590 4.67 -13.25 -11.74
N SER A 591 5.19 -14.44 -11.44
CA SER A 591 6.48 -14.91 -11.93
C SER A 591 7.66 -14.06 -11.46
N GLN A 592 7.69 -13.71 -10.17
CA GLN A 592 8.80 -12.99 -9.55
C GLN A 592 9.24 -13.74 -8.29
N ILE A 593 10.54 -13.81 -8.05
CA ILE A 593 11.09 -14.37 -6.81
C ILE A 593 11.76 -13.24 -6.07
N SER A 594 11.39 -13.05 -4.81
CA SER A 594 11.99 -12.03 -3.96
C SER A 594 12.57 -12.67 -2.69
N SER A 595 13.40 -11.95 -1.95
CA SER A 595 13.88 -12.45 -0.66
C SER A 595 14.23 -11.35 0.32
N CYS A 596 14.26 -11.73 1.60
CA CYS A 596 14.69 -10.92 2.72
C CYS A 596 15.63 -11.73 3.61
N GLN A 597 16.71 -11.13 4.10
CA GLN A 597 17.57 -11.73 5.10
C GLN A 597 17.14 -11.28 6.49
N VAL A 598 16.85 -12.25 7.35
CA VAL A 598 16.47 -12.04 8.75
C VAL A 598 17.64 -12.48 9.63
N SER A 599 18.03 -11.65 10.58
CA SER A 599 19.08 -11.93 11.56
C SER A 599 18.63 -11.54 12.96
N ARG A 600 19.30 -12.08 13.98
CA ARG A 600 19.04 -11.74 15.39
C ARG A 600 20.37 -11.47 16.07
N ASP A 601 20.37 -10.55 17.03
CA ASP A 601 21.54 -10.31 17.86
C ASP A 601 21.84 -11.58 18.66
N ARG A 602 23.12 -11.98 18.70
CA ARG A 602 23.55 -13.13 19.50
C ARG A 602 23.34 -12.79 20.98
N THR A 603 22.34 -13.40 21.59
CA THR A 603 22.13 -13.37 23.05
C THR A 603 23.10 -14.27 23.78
#